data_AF-A0A0G4EFH9-F1
#
_entry.id   AF-A0A0G4EFH9-F1
#
_cell.length_a   1.000
_cell.length_b   1.000
_cell.length_c   1.000
_cell.angle_alpha   90.00
_cell.angle_beta   90.00
_cell.angle_gamma   90.00
#
_symmetry.space_group_name_H-M   'P 1'
#
loop_
_entity.id
_entity.type
_entity.pdbx_description
1 polymer ?
#
loop_
_entity_poly.entity_id
_entity_poly.type
_entity_poly.pdbx_seq_one_letter_code
_entity_poly.pdbx_strand_id
1 'polypeptide(L)'
;MSVWVCCKRRHPAAKQGRKPSAVVLAMVFDPVFRNDLKLSRVRRQIDGLVKRLHTMVAEEGTTAVLVPQNGPVPFVEAFLRKCGLPWERSEYERTSFYRTRRASRSCSLQAINNKCCSLKDVPEAHRMYVSTDESVTTSLVWAPRPTEPGLVGVACAKVGKGKVIYVGDVNAEESSIQVIADLLKQG
;
A
#
# COMPACT_ATOMS: atom_id res chain seq x y z
N MET A 1 -14.26 10.70 10.32
CA MET A 1 -13.00 10.36 9.63
C MET A 1 -11.95 10.04 10.68
N SER A 2 -11.61 8.76 10.86
CA SER A 2 -10.55 8.36 11.78
C SER A 2 -9.35 7.93 10.97
N VAL A 3 -8.49 8.88 10.59
CA VAL A 3 -7.16 8.54 10.05
C VAL A 3 -6.31 8.15 11.25
N TRP A 4 -6.14 6.85 11.46
CA TRP A 4 -5.14 6.37 12.41
C TRP A 4 -3.77 6.49 11.78
N VAL A 5 -3.14 7.66 11.96
CA VAL A 5 -1.71 7.81 11.73
C VAL A 5 -1.01 7.23 12.95
N CYS A 6 -0.67 5.94 12.92
CA CYS A 6 0.22 5.38 13.93
C CYS A 6 1.65 5.85 13.62
N CYS A 7 1.99 7.05 14.10
CA CYS A 7 3.37 7.51 14.15
C CYS A 7 4.04 6.86 15.36
N LYS A 8 4.98 5.94 15.14
CA LYS A 8 5.87 5.50 16.22
C LYS A 8 6.83 6.65 16.56
N ARG A 9 6.41 7.57 17.45
CA ARG A 9 7.26 8.63 18.01
C ARG A 9 8.15 8.04 19.12
N ARG A 10 9.42 8.44 19.14
CA ARG A 10 10.44 7.94 20.09
C ARG A 10 10.21 8.42 21.52
N HIS A 11 10.63 7.57 22.46
CA HIS A 11 11.03 7.93 23.83
C HIS A 11 12.22 8.92 23.81
N PRO A 12 12.31 9.86 24.78
CA PRO A 12 13.29 10.93 24.78
C PRO A 12 14.61 10.49 25.44
N ALA A 13 15.43 9.69 24.76
CA ALA A 13 16.85 9.53 25.08
C ALA A 13 17.59 8.74 23.98
N ALA A 14 18.04 9.39 22.90
CA ALA A 14 19.12 8.85 22.07
C ALA A 14 19.67 9.92 21.12
N LYS A 15 20.99 10.15 21.22
CA LYS A 15 21.82 11.07 20.44
C LYS A 15 21.85 10.76 18.93
N GLN A 16 22.30 11.76 18.17
CA GLN A 16 22.42 11.88 16.71
C GLN A 16 22.95 10.62 16.00
N GLY A 17 22.28 10.30 14.89
CA GLY A 17 22.52 9.15 14.01
C GLY A 17 21.21 8.79 13.33
N ARG A 18 21.04 9.23 12.07
CA ARG A 18 19.80 9.16 11.26
C ARG A 18 19.16 7.76 11.37
N LYS A 19 17.86 7.66 11.69
CA LYS A 19 17.09 6.42 11.49
C LYS A 19 15.87 6.71 10.61
N PRO A 20 15.49 5.80 9.71
CA PRO A 20 14.30 5.99 8.88
C PRO A 20 13.05 6.07 9.77
N SER A 21 12.25 7.12 9.56
CA SER A 21 10.88 7.21 10.06
C SER A 21 9.98 6.42 9.11
N ALA A 22 9.21 5.47 9.64
CA ALA A 22 8.13 4.84 8.90
C ALA A 22 6.80 5.37 9.44
N VAL A 23 5.91 5.71 8.52
CA VAL A 23 4.52 6.02 8.82
C VAL A 23 3.68 4.95 8.13
N VAL A 24 2.97 4.16 8.93
CA VAL A 24 1.98 3.22 8.43
C VAL A 24 0.64 3.93 8.41
N LEU A 25 0.07 4.11 7.22
CA LEU A 25 -1.30 4.58 7.04
C LEU A 25 -2.18 3.35 6.76
N ALA A 26 -2.77 2.82 7.82
CA ALA A 26 -3.92 1.94 7.71
C ALA A 26 -5.16 2.82 7.45
N MET A 27 -5.72 2.73 6.25
CA MET A 27 -6.81 3.61 5.85
C MET A 27 -8.13 2.86 5.83
N VAL A 28 -8.93 3.16 6.85
CA VAL A 28 -10.35 2.79 6.92
C VAL A 28 -11.14 3.96 6.35
N PHE A 29 -11.74 3.76 5.17
CA PHE A 29 -12.76 4.67 4.68
C PHE A 29 -14.13 4.05 4.91
N ASP A 30 -14.99 4.79 5.61
CA ASP A 30 -16.37 4.40 5.86
C ASP A 30 -17.19 4.66 4.58
N PRO A 31 -17.89 3.65 4.02
CA PRO A 31 -18.70 3.79 2.82
C PRO A 31 -19.86 4.79 2.94
N VAL A 32 -20.21 5.25 4.15
CA VAL A 32 -21.23 6.30 4.37
C VAL A 32 -20.88 7.62 3.66
N PHE A 33 -19.60 7.87 3.34
CA PHE A 33 -19.16 9.10 2.69
C PHE A 33 -19.19 9.10 1.15
N ARG A 34 -19.77 8.08 0.48
CA ARG A 34 -19.86 8.05 -1.00
C ARG A 34 -20.52 9.30 -1.62
N ASN A 35 -21.35 10.03 -0.87
CA ASN A 35 -22.05 11.23 -1.35
C ASN A 35 -21.44 12.57 -0.92
N ASP A 36 -20.45 12.59 -0.02
CA ASP A 36 -19.97 13.82 0.65
C ASP A 36 -18.62 14.35 0.15
N LEU A 37 -17.99 13.69 -0.82
CA LEU A 37 -16.79 14.20 -1.52
C LEU A 37 -17.05 15.52 -2.28
N LYS A 38 -18.32 15.92 -2.43
CA LYS A 38 -18.72 17.21 -3.01
C LYS A 38 -18.53 18.39 -2.04
N LEU A 39 -18.28 18.16 -0.76
CA LEU A 39 -18.02 19.24 0.20
C LEU A 39 -16.58 19.76 0.06
N SER A 40 -16.44 21.02 -0.38
CA SER A 40 -15.17 21.72 -0.59
C SER A 40 -14.22 21.70 0.61
N ARG A 41 -14.74 21.47 1.82
CA ARG A 41 -13.98 21.31 3.05
C ARG A 41 -13.25 19.97 3.13
N VAL A 42 -13.91 18.87 2.76
CA VAL A 42 -13.31 17.52 2.75
C VAL A 42 -12.19 17.43 1.71
N ARG A 43 -12.43 17.99 0.51
CA ARG A 43 -11.40 18.07 -0.53
C ARG A 43 -10.15 18.82 -0.09
N ARG A 44 -10.32 20.01 0.53
CA ARG A 44 -9.18 20.78 1.09
C ARG A 44 -8.41 20.01 2.16
N GLN A 45 -9.11 19.25 3.02
CA GLN A 45 -8.46 18.42 4.03
C GLN A 45 -7.66 17.29 3.40
N ILE A 46 -8.21 16.60 2.39
CA ILE A 46 -7.51 15.56 1.62
C ILE A 46 -6.27 16.16 0.94
N ASP A 47 -6.40 17.29 0.24
CA ASP A 47 -5.28 17.93 -0.46
C ASP A 47 -4.16 18.34 0.51
N GLY A 48 -4.52 18.90 1.67
CA GLY A 48 -3.58 19.24 2.73
C GLY A 48 -2.84 18.02 3.28
N LEU A 49 -3.55 16.92 3.53
CA LEU A 49 -2.98 15.65 4.01
C LEU A 49 -2.05 15.04 2.95
N VAL A 50 -2.48 14.99 1.68
CA VAL A 50 -1.68 14.49 0.55
C VAL A 50 -0.39 15.30 0.43
N LYS A 51 -0.48 16.63 0.49
CA LYS A 51 0.69 17.51 0.43
C LYS A 51 1.66 17.23 1.58
N ARG A 52 1.16 17.14 2.81
CA ARG A 52 2.02 16.88 3.98
C ARG A 52 2.68 15.51 3.92
N LEU A 53 1.92 14.46 3.60
CA LEU A 53 2.45 13.11 3.48
C LEU A 53 3.49 13.02 2.36
N HIS A 54 3.24 13.67 1.22
CA HIS A 54 4.20 13.74 0.13
C HIS A 54 5.50 14.40 0.58
N THR A 55 5.46 15.55 1.25
CA THR A 55 6.66 16.20 1.81
C THR A 55 7.40 15.28 2.77
N MET A 56 6.70 14.59 3.68
CA MET A 56 7.33 13.65 4.61
C MET A 56 8.06 12.51 3.88
N VAL A 57 7.47 11.96 2.82
CA VAL A 57 8.09 10.89 2.03
C VAL A 57 9.23 11.45 1.16
N ALA A 58 8.94 12.40 0.29
CA ALA A 58 9.86 12.88 -0.74
C ALA A 58 11.05 13.67 -0.18
N GLU A 59 10.84 14.47 0.85
CA GLU A 59 11.84 15.43 1.34
C GLU A 59 12.46 15.01 2.67
N GLU A 60 11.66 14.44 3.58
CA GLU A 60 12.10 14.03 4.92
C GLU A 60 12.62 12.57 4.96
N GLY A 61 12.37 11.78 3.91
CA GLY A 61 12.85 10.39 3.81
C GLY A 61 11.98 9.37 4.51
N THR A 62 10.71 9.70 4.78
CA THR A 62 9.77 8.80 5.44
C THR A 62 9.35 7.66 4.51
N THR A 63 9.18 6.46 5.08
CA THR A 63 8.48 5.37 4.38
C THR A 63 6.99 5.46 4.65
N ALA A 64 6.17 5.60 3.61
CA ALA A 64 4.72 5.48 3.72
C ALA A 64 4.28 4.06 3.36
N VAL A 65 3.55 3.40 4.25
CA VAL A 65 2.89 2.12 3.97
C VAL A 65 1.39 2.35 3.84
N LEU A 66 0.83 2.03 2.67
CA LEU A 66 -0.57 2.19 2.33
C LEU A 66 -1.25 0.81 2.36
N VAL A 67 -2.23 0.65 3.26
CA VAL A 67 -3.04 -0.57 3.37
C VAL A 67 -4.52 -0.17 3.28
N PRO A 68 -5.22 -0.44 2.16
CA PRO A 68 -6.63 -0.12 2.02
C PRO A 68 -7.46 -1.14 2.82
N GLN A 69 -8.39 -0.68 3.68
CA GLN A 69 -9.25 -1.62 4.42
C GLN A 69 -10.63 -1.83 3.79
N ASN A 70 -11.18 -0.87 3.04
CA ASN A 70 -12.45 -1.02 2.31
C ASN A 70 -12.56 0.01 1.17
N GLY A 71 -12.85 -0.47 -0.05
CA GLY A 71 -13.28 0.35 -1.20
C GLY A 71 -12.27 1.39 -1.73
N PRO A 72 -12.65 2.15 -2.78
CA PRO A 72 -11.81 3.20 -3.34
C PRO A 72 -11.61 4.32 -2.32
N VAL A 73 -10.35 4.66 -2.07
CA VAL A 73 -9.97 5.75 -1.17
C VAL A 73 -9.39 6.88 -2.03
N PRO A 74 -10.16 7.96 -2.32
CA PRO A 74 -9.69 9.06 -3.17
C PRO A 74 -8.37 9.67 -2.73
N PHE A 75 -8.10 9.63 -1.42
CA PHE A 75 -6.81 10.04 -0.86
C PHE A 75 -5.63 9.17 -1.35
N VAL A 76 -5.78 7.84 -1.43
CA VAL A 76 -4.72 6.92 -1.92
C VAL A 76 -4.36 7.28 -3.35
N GLU A 77 -5.36 7.39 -4.22
CA GLU A 77 -5.14 7.71 -5.62
C GLU A 77 -4.53 9.11 -5.80
N ALA A 78 -5.04 10.11 -5.06
CA ALA A 78 -4.49 11.46 -5.08
C ALA A 78 -3.04 11.50 -4.60
N PHE A 79 -2.71 10.73 -3.57
CA PHE A 79 -1.36 10.61 -3.05
C PHE A 79 -0.41 9.91 -4.04
N LEU A 80 -0.82 8.77 -4.61
CA LEU A 80 -0.04 8.04 -5.61
C LEU A 80 0.25 8.93 -6.84
N ARG A 81 -0.77 9.64 -7.35
CA ARG A 81 -0.58 10.63 -8.43
C ARG A 81 0.37 11.75 -8.02
N LYS A 82 0.26 12.27 -6.80
CA LYS A 82 1.16 13.33 -6.30
C LYS A 82 2.62 12.84 -6.23
N CYS A 83 2.83 11.56 -5.94
CA CYS A 83 4.13 10.90 -5.97
C CYS A 83 4.61 10.54 -7.39
N GLY A 84 3.85 10.84 -8.45
CA GLY A 84 4.19 10.46 -9.83
C GLY A 84 4.10 8.96 -10.10
N LEU A 85 3.34 8.23 -9.28
CA LEU A 85 3.14 6.79 -9.44
C LEU A 85 1.87 6.55 -10.26
N PRO A 86 1.95 5.91 -11.45
CA PRO A 86 0.79 5.65 -12.31
C PRO A 86 -0.06 4.47 -11.83
N TRP A 87 0.06 4.12 -10.55
CA TRP A 87 -0.57 2.93 -9.99
C TRP A 87 -2.08 3.13 -9.90
N GLU A 88 -2.81 2.26 -10.58
CA GLU A 88 -4.26 2.28 -10.59
C GLU A 88 -4.82 1.06 -9.88
N ARG A 89 -5.98 1.22 -9.23
CA ARG A 89 -6.66 0.12 -8.56
C ARG A 89 -7.26 -0.83 -9.61
N SER A 90 -7.11 -2.12 -9.35
CA SER A 90 -7.74 -3.22 -10.07
C SER A 90 -9.00 -3.70 -9.33
N GLU A 91 -9.59 -4.80 -9.79
CA GLU A 91 -10.68 -5.49 -9.13
C GLU A 91 -10.28 -5.99 -7.73
N TYR A 92 -11.32 -6.20 -6.93
CA TYR A 92 -11.19 -6.72 -5.58
C TYR A 92 -11.45 -8.22 -5.60
N GLU A 93 -10.43 -9.01 -5.28
CA GLU A 93 -10.49 -10.46 -5.31
C GLU A 93 -9.60 -11.07 -4.24
N ARG A 94 -9.91 -12.30 -3.81
CA ARG A 94 -8.95 -13.11 -3.06
C ARG A 94 -8.24 -14.02 -4.04
N THR A 95 -6.91 -13.92 -4.10
CA THR A 95 -6.08 -14.72 -5.00
C THR A 95 -4.66 -14.85 -4.43
N SER A 96 -3.85 -15.68 -5.06
CA SER A 96 -2.43 -15.86 -4.74
C SER A 96 -1.58 -14.88 -5.55
N PHE A 97 -0.60 -14.25 -4.90
CA PHE A 97 0.41 -13.41 -5.53
C PHE A 97 1.79 -13.98 -5.23
N TYR A 98 2.65 -13.99 -6.25
CA TYR A 98 3.96 -14.60 -6.21
C TYR A 98 5.03 -13.53 -6.21
N ARG A 99 6.09 -13.78 -5.44
CA ARG A 99 7.23 -12.89 -5.28
C ARG A 99 7.95 -12.73 -6.62
N THR A 100 8.18 -11.49 -7.04
CA THR A 100 8.96 -11.22 -8.25
C THR A 100 10.45 -11.28 -7.97
N ARG A 101 11.27 -11.37 -9.05
CA ARG A 101 12.73 -11.21 -8.95
C ARG A 101 13.16 -9.80 -8.47
N ARG A 102 12.26 -8.81 -8.58
CA ARG A 102 12.51 -7.43 -8.13
C ARG A 102 12.25 -7.27 -6.63
N ALA A 103 11.43 -8.13 -6.04
CA ALA A 103 11.28 -8.17 -4.60
C ALA A 103 12.61 -8.47 -3.92
N SER A 104 12.94 -7.63 -2.96
CA SER A 104 14.17 -7.76 -2.15
C SER A 104 14.39 -9.18 -1.67
N ARG A 105 15.67 -9.57 -1.61
CA ARG A 105 16.11 -10.85 -1.04
C ARG A 105 15.66 -11.02 0.42
N SER A 106 15.38 -9.93 1.12
CA SER A 106 14.86 -9.96 2.49
C SER A 106 13.40 -10.39 2.60
N CYS A 107 12.61 -10.36 1.53
CA CYS A 107 11.24 -10.89 1.53
C CYS A 107 11.30 -12.41 1.56
N SER A 108 11.00 -13.02 2.70
CA SER A 108 11.17 -14.48 2.88
C SER A 108 10.13 -15.32 2.13
N LEU A 109 8.90 -14.80 2.00
CA LEU A 109 7.79 -15.51 1.40
C LEU A 109 7.90 -15.57 -0.14
N GLN A 110 7.61 -16.74 -0.72
CA GLN A 110 7.54 -16.92 -2.18
C GLN A 110 6.16 -16.56 -2.74
N ALA A 111 5.12 -16.72 -1.94
CA ALA A 111 3.76 -16.37 -2.31
C ALA A 111 2.97 -15.88 -1.08
N ILE A 112 1.93 -15.11 -1.34
CA ILE A 112 0.95 -14.64 -0.36
C ILE A 112 -0.45 -14.90 -0.95
N ASN A 113 -1.44 -15.22 -0.12
CA ASN A 113 -2.84 -15.38 -0.56
C ASN A 113 -3.73 -14.48 0.29
N ASN A 114 -4.19 -13.39 -0.30
CA ASN A 114 -4.87 -12.34 0.45
C ASN A 114 -6.12 -11.89 -0.30
N LYS A 115 -7.09 -11.37 0.46
CA LYS A 115 -8.21 -10.61 -0.08
C LYS A 115 -7.69 -9.22 -0.43
N CYS A 116 -7.54 -8.93 -1.71
CA CYS A 116 -6.70 -7.85 -2.19
C CYS A 116 -7.47 -6.84 -3.04
N CYS A 117 -7.29 -5.55 -2.75
CA CYS A 117 -7.45 -4.50 -3.76
C CYS A 117 -6.14 -4.43 -4.57
N SER A 118 -6.05 -5.17 -5.67
CA SER A 118 -4.82 -5.22 -6.46
C SER A 118 -4.57 -3.91 -7.20
N LEU A 119 -3.36 -3.73 -7.73
CA LEU A 119 -3.01 -2.63 -8.62
C LEU A 119 -2.76 -3.11 -10.06
N LYS A 120 -2.98 -2.22 -11.02
CA LYS A 120 -2.57 -2.30 -12.42
C LYS A 120 -1.69 -1.08 -12.77
N ASP A 121 -1.11 -1.09 -13.96
CA ASP A 121 -0.23 -0.01 -14.47
C ASP A 121 0.99 0.29 -13.57
N VAL A 122 1.40 -0.71 -12.78
CA VAL A 122 2.60 -0.62 -11.93
C VAL A 122 3.84 -0.93 -12.78
N PRO A 123 4.86 -0.05 -12.84
CA PRO A 123 6.12 -0.35 -13.53
C PRO A 123 6.78 -1.61 -12.96
N GLU A 124 7.42 -2.43 -13.81
CA GLU A 124 8.01 -3.73 -13.40
C GLU A 124 8.95 -3.58 -12.19
N ALA A 125 9.77 -2.53 -12.17
CA ALA A 125 10.70 -2.24 -11.08
C ALA A 125 10.02 -2.05 -9.71
N HIS A 126 8.73 -1.73 -9.69
CA HIS A 126 7.96 -1.49 -8.48
C HIS A 126 7.18 -2.73 -8.00
N ARG A 127 7.07 -3.77 -8.83
CA ARG A 127 6.25 -4.95 -8.56
C ARG A 127 6.97 -5.89 -7.60
N MET A 128 6.42 -6.09 -6.40
CA MET A 128 7.01 -7.00 -5.40
C MET A 128 6.31 -8.36 -5.42
N TYR A 129 4.98 -8.37 -5.45
CA TYR A 129 4.17 -9.59 -5.55
C TYR A 129 3.10 -9.41 -6.62
N VAL A 130 3.02 -10.36 -7.55
CA VAL A 130 2.11 -10.30 -8.72
C VAL A 130 1.32 -11.59 -8.90
N SER A 131 0.12 -11.50 -9.45
CA SER A 131 -0.60 -12.68 -9.94
C SER A 131 0.14 -13.26 -11.15
N THR A 132 0.05 -14.57 -11.32
CA THR A 132 0.62 -15.32 -12.43
C THR A 132 -0.46 -16.18 -13.08
N ASP A 133 -0.12 -16.93 -14.13
CA ASP A 133 -1.05 -17.86 -14.76
C ASP A 133 -1.51 -18.99 -13.80
N GLU A 134 -0.77 -19.23 -12.71
CA GLU A 134 -1.12 -20.17 -11.64
C GLU A 134 -2.10 -19.57 -10.61
N SER A 135 -2.31 -18.26 -10.64
CA SER A 135 -3.18 -17.57 -9.69
C SER A 135 -4.65 -17.85 -9.99
N VAL A 136 -5.37 -18.32 -8.97
CA VAL A 136 -6.82 -18.53 -9.04
C VAL A 136 -7.52 -17.82 -7.89
N THR A 137 -8.71 -17.31 -8.19
CA THR A 137 -9.62 -16.77 -7.20
C THR A 137 -9.96 -17.83 -6.15
N THR A 138 -9.96 -17.43 -4.89
CA THR A 138 -10.28 -18.32 -3.75
C THR A 138 -11.57 -17.82 -3.08
N SER A 139 -12.61 -18.65 -3.08
CA SER A 139 -13.90 -18.35 -2.44
C SER A 139 -14.44 -19.55 -1.67
N LEU A 140 -15.20 -19.30 -0.61
CA LEU A 140 -15.94 -20.33 0.13
C LEU A 140 -17.25 -20.73 -0.57
N VAL A 141 -17.72 -19.94 -1.54
CA VAL A 141 -19.05 -20.09 -2.16
C VAL A 141 -18.97 -20.36 -3.66
N TRP A 142 -17.91 -19.88 -4.33
CA TRP A 142 -17.72 -20.05 -5.77
C TRP A 142 -16.50 -20.91 -6.05
N ALA A 143 -16.58 -21.72 -7.11
CA ALA A 143 -15.44 -22.48 -7.59
C ALA A 143 -14.27 -21.55 -7.99
N PRO A 144 -13.01 -21.98 -7.81
CA PRO A 144 -11.86 -21.21 -8.25
C PRO A 144 -11.91 -20.89 -9.74
N ARG A 145 -11.53 -19.68 -10.11
CA ARG A 145 -11.40 -19.20 -11.49
C ARG A 145 -10.03 -18.58 -11.71
N PRO A 146 -9.44 -18.68 -12.91
CA PRO A 146 -8.20 -17.98 -13.22
C PRO A 146 -8.29 -16.49 -12.91
N THR A 147 -7.26 -15.96 -12.26
CA THR A 147 -7.08 -14.52 -12.05
C THR A 147 -6.28 -13.95 -13.23
N GLU A 148 -6.56 -12.69 -13.61
CA GLU A 148 -5.77 -11.99 -14.62
C GLU A 148 -4.27 -11.92 -14.20
N PRO A 149 -3.34 -12.40 -15.05
CA PRO A 149 -1.91 -12.33 -14.75
C PRO A 149 -1.38 -10.89 -14.70
N GLY A 150 -0.42 -10.63 -13.82
CA GLY A 150 0.26 -9.34 -13.73
C GLY A 150 -0.40 -8.29 -12.84
N LEU A 151 -1.54 -8.61 -12.20
CA LEU A 151 -2.10 -7.79 -11.13
C LEU A 151 -1.14 -7.75 -9.94
N VAL A 152 -1.01 -6.60 -9.29
CA VAL A 152 0.01 -6.38 -8.27
C VAL A 152 -0.62 -6.28 -6.88
N GLY A 153 -0.37 -7.29 -6.05
CA GLY A 153 -0.85 -7.31 -4.66
C GLY A 153 0.03 -6.49 -3.71
N VAL A 154 1.33 -6.38 -4.03
CA VAL A 154 2.29 -5.55 -3.28
C VAL A 154 3.21 -4.81 -4.24
N ALA A 155 3.29 -3.48 -4.05
CA ALA A 155 4.17 -2.61 -4.80
C ALA A 155 5.06 -1.80 -3.86
N CYS A 156 6.29 -1.49 -4.30
CA CYS A 156 7.21 -0.62 -3.57
C CYS A 156 7.96 0.28 -4.55
N ALA A 157 7.99 1.58 -4.29
CA ALA A 157 8.74 2.54 -5.10
C ALA A 157 9.46 3.57 -4.23
N LYS A 158 10.63 4.00 -4.70
CA LYS A 158 11.34 5.14 -4.13
C LYS A 158 10.66 6.43 -4.59
N VAL A 159 10.46 7.35 -3.65
CA VAL A 159 9.88 8.68 -3.92
C VAL A 159 10.74 9.70 -3.19
N GLY A 160 11.52 10.48 -3.94
CA GLY A 160 12.52 11.40 -3.38
C GLY A 160 13.51 10.67 -2.47
N LYS A 161 13.59 11.10 -1.21
CA LYS A 161 14.44 10.49 -0.17
C LYS A 161 13.78 9.30 0.54
N GLY A 162 12.48 9.13 0.38
CA GLY A 162 11.69 8.09 1.05
C GLY A 162 11.21 7.01 0.09
N LYS A 163 10.21 6.25 0.52
CA LYS A 163 9.58 5.21 -0.30
C LYS A 163 8.10 5.05 0.03
N VAL A 164 7.34 4.58 -0.95
CA VAL A 164 5.93 4.22 -0.83
C VAL A 164 5.81 2.71 -0.99
N ILE A 165 5.19 2.07 -0.03
CA ILE A 165 4.82 0.66 -0.06
C ILE A 165 3.30 0.59 -0.12
N TYR A 166 2.76 -0.11 -1.11
CA TYR A 166 1.34 -0.44 -1.19
C TYR A 166 1.16 -1.93 -0.93
N VAL A 167 0.24 -2.27 -0.05
CA VAL A 167 -0.19 -3.64 0.21
C VAL A 167 -1.69 -3.68 0.08
N GLY A 168 -2.20 -4.34 -0.96
CA GLY A 168 -3.63 -4.35 -1.26
C GLY A 168 -4.47 -5.22 -0.33
N ASP A 169 -3.83 -5.97 0.58
CA ASP A 169 -4.52 -6.82 1.54
C ASP A 169 -5.43 -6.02 2.48
N VAL A 170 -6.73 -6.32 2.42
CA VAL A 170 -7.74 -5.63 3.21
C VAL A 170 -7.98 -6.27 4.58
N ASN A 171 -7.48 -7.50 4.78
CA ASN A 171 -7.70 -8.30 5.99
C ASN A 171 -6.51 -8.30 6.95
N ALA A 172 -5.37 -7.72 6.56
CA ALA A 172 -4.13 -7.78 7.33
C ALA A 172 -3.73 -9.22 7.69
N GLU A 173 -3.80 -10.10 6.70
CA GLU A 173 -3.33 -11.49 6.78
C GLU A 173 -1.85 -11.50 7.21
N GLU A 174 -1.46 -12.48 8.02
CA GLU A 174 -0.11 -12.56 8.61
C GLU A 174 1.00 -12.49 7.55
N SER A 175 0.77 -13.12 6.39
CA SER A 175 1.70 -13.11 5.28
C SER A 175 1.98 -11.70 4.73
N SER A 176 0.97 -10.82 4.70
CA SER A 176 1.13 -9.45 4.22
C SER A 176 1.86 -8.57 5.25
N ILE A 177 1.59 -8.79 6.53
CA ILE A 177 2.32 -8.13 7.64
C ILE A 177 3.80 -8.50 7.60
N GLN A 178 4.11 -9.77 7.36
CA GLN A 178 5.49 -10.24 7.20
C GLN A 178 6.19 -9.55 6.02
N VAL A 179 5.53 -9.44 4.87
CA VAL A 179 6.06 -8.71 3.70
C VAL A 179 6.34 -7.24 4.04
N ILE A 180 5.43 -6.56 4.76
CA ILE A 180 5.64 -5.18 5.20
C ILE A 180 6.88 -5.08 6.08
N ALA A 181 7.02 -5.99 7.07
CA ALA A 181 8.17 -6.00 7.97
C ALA A 181 9.48 -6.19 7.19
N ASP A 182 9.51 -7.08 6.21
CA ASP A 182 10.70 -7.34 5.39
C ASP A 182 11.04 -6.20 4.42
N LEU A 183 10.03 -5.46 3.94
CA LEU A 183 10.20 -4.24 3.15
C LEU A 183 10.68 -3.06 4.01
N LEU A 184 10.26 -2.97 5.27
CA LEU A 184 10.68 -1.90 6.19
C LEU A 184 12.13 -2.05 6.66
N LYS A 185 12.65 -3.27 6.77
CA LYS A 185 14.06 -3.54 7.10
C LYS A 185 15.06 -3.04 6.04
N GLN A 186 14.59 -2.69 4.84
CA GLN A 186 15.43 -2.23 3.73
C GLN A 186 15.67 -0.71 3.78
N GLY A 187 16.32 -0.24 4.83
CA GLY A 187 16.62 1.17 5.04
C GLY A 187 18.03 1.38 5.57
#